data_AF-A0A654BPP1-F1
#
_entry.id   AF-A0A654BPP1-F1
#
_cell.length_a   1.000
_cell.length_b   1.000
_cell.length_c   1.000
_cell.angle_alpha   90.00
_cell.angle_beta   90.00
_cell.angle_gamma   90.00
#
_symmetry.space_group_name_H-M   'P 1'
#
loop_
_entity.id
_entity.type
_entity.pdbx_description
1 polymer ?
#
loop_
_entity_poly.entity_id
_entity_poly.type
_entity_poly.pdbx_seq_one_letter_code
_entity_poly.pdbx_strand_id
1 'polypeptide(L)'
;MDENYDKQGQSLLGKGFNENGERNEQAILHSQTVGSRGPILKQDNVLHEALQEFIHEKILERPVHAKGFGAFGYFQTIYPMSEHTKLSFLQNSNEKVPVMVRFSLAVSTKGTPDTSRNVRGFATKFYTKEGVFDLLCNHLPVFSVRDPMRFPETINALLPSPKNNLIDPDRFWDFVARAPESIHFVVRLYSDAGTAKSLRHIPGHSVNTYVWRNAQGYRKYVKYHWYPFEGVQFITSEEANKLAAENPDYSGKDLYDTIEAGKAVEYGLYVQLMDPKDETHLSYDPLDDTKVWDEKEYPLIPVGKMILNKNPENYKEQVEKVAFSPSNLLDGAELSDDKMLQGRANIYSDSQRRRIGPEFRKIAINQQQNWAPAN
;
A
#
# COMPACT_ATOMS: atom_id res chain seq x y z
N MET A 1 10.15 23.65 -5.58
CA MET A 1 9.33 23.30 -4.41
C MET A 1 9.23 24.57 -3.60
N ASP A 2 8.13 25.31 -3.73
CA ASP A 2 7.90 26.50 -2.91
C ASP A 2 7.23 26.07 -1.60
N GLU A 3 7.96 26.23 -0.49
CA GLU A 3 7.57 25.86 0.88
C GLU A 3 6.43 26.71 1.47
N ASN A 4 5.72 27.50 0.66
CA ASN A 4 4.84 28.57 1.16
C ASN A 4 3.33 28.38 0.90
N TYR A 5 2.88 27.24 0.38
CA TYR A 5 1.46 27.05 0.03
C TYR A 5 0.60 26.26 1.03
N ASP A 6 1.12 25.84 2.19
CA ASP A 6 0.38 24.96 3.12
C ASP A 6 0.18 25.53 4.54
N LYS A 7 0.31 26.86 4.72
CA LYS A 7 0.20 27.51 6.06
C LYS A 7 -1.20 28.05 6.43
N GLN A 8 -2.25 27.79 5.67
CA GLN A 8 -3.60 28.33 5.96
C GLN A 8 -4.69 27.24 6.06
N GLY A 9 -4.40 26.20 6.84
CA GLY A 9 -5.40 25.21 7.27
C GLY A 9 -5.27 24.89 8.76
N GLN A 10 -5.32 25.90 9.63
CA GLN A 10 -5.49 25.63 11.06
C GLN A 10 -6.93 25.16 11.29
N SER A 11 -7.09 23.89 11.66
CA SER A 11 -8.36 23.37 12.17
C SER A 11 -8.86 24.29 13.30
N LEU A 12 -10.15 24.63 13.27
CA LEU A 12 -10.85 25.39 14.31
C LEU A 12 -10.75 24.73 15.72
N LEU A 13 -10.25 23.50 15.81
CA LEU A 13 -10.10 22.73 17.04
C LEU A 13 -8.75 22.88 17.76
N GLY A 14 -7.80 23.65 17.22
CA GLY A 14 -6.57 24.07 17.91
C GLY A 14 -5.58 22.95 18.28
N LYS A 15 -4.28 23.28 18.28
CA LYS A 15 -3.24 22.49 18.98
C LYS A 15 -3.03 23.10 20.35
N GLY A 16 -3.16 22.30 21.41
CA GLY A 16 -2.89 22.72 22.79
C GLY A 16 -2.84 21.52 23.73
N PHE A 17 -1.68 20.87 23.84
CA PHE A 17 -1.39 19.89 24.88
C PHE A 17 -0.17 20.40 25.66
N ASN A 18 -0.23 20.41 26.99
CA ASN A 18 0.95 20.67 27.82
C ASN A 18 1.89 19.45 27.85
N GLU A 19 3.05 19.57 28.48
CA GLU A 19 4.08 18.50 28.57
C GLU A 19 3.58 17.22 29.26
N ASN A 20 2.42 17.27 29.93
CA ASN A 20 1.75 16.14 30.58
C ASN A 20 0.51 15.62 29.83
N GLY A 21 0.19 16.16 28.64
CA GLY A 21 -0.96 15.74 27.84
C GLY A 21 -2.33 16.26 28.31
N GLU A 22 -2.37 17.23 29.22
CA GLU A 22 -3.62 17.84 29.71
C GLU A 22 -3.98 19.11 28.91
N ARG A 23 -5.26 19.26 28.56
CA ARG A 23 -5.82 20.48 27.97
C ARG A 23 -6.19 21.47 29.07
N ASN A 24 -5.42 22.54 29.20
CA ASN A 24 -5.64 23.60 30.20
C ASN A 24 -6.22 24.90 29.61
N GLU A 25 -6.62 24.91 28.34
CA GLU A 25 -7.17 26.09 27.65
C GLU A 25 -8.71 26.11 27.69
N GLN A 26 -9.29 27.30 27.91
CA GLN A 26 -10.72 27.53 27.70
C GLN A 26 -11.08 27.29 26.23
N ALA A 27 -12.30 26.79 25.98
CA ALA A 27 -12.79 26.59 24.62
C ALA A 27 -12.69 27.89 23.82
N ILE A 28 -11.99 27.85 22.69
CA ILE A 28 -11.66 29.04 21.88
C ILE A 28 -12.93 29.67 21.29
N LEU A 29 -13.99 28.87 21.09
CA LEU A 29 -15.26 29.30 20.49
C LEU A 29 -16.46 28.67 21.22
N HIS A 30 -17.53 29.46 21.35
CA HIS A 30 -18.83 29.02 21.82
C HIS A 30 -19.90 29.35 20.77
N SER A 31 -20.95 28.54 20.70
CA SER A 31 -22.08 28.82 19.82
C SER A 31 -22.77 30.15 20.18
N GLN A 32 -23.28 30.85 19.18
CA GLN A 32 -24.10 32.05 19.36
C GLN A 32 -25.47 31.65 19.96
N THR A 33 -25.84 32.22 21.11
CA THR A 33 -27.09 31.91 21.82
C THR A 33 -27.91 33.15 22.17
N VAL A 34 -29.21 32.97 22.43
CA VAL A 34 -30.08 34.02 23.01
C VAL A 34 -29.85 34.14 24.52
N GLY A 35 -28.84 34.90 24.92
CA GLY A 35 -28.41 34.97 26.33
C GLY A 35 -27.65 33.71 26.77
N SER A 36 -27.08 33.73 27.97
CA SER A 36 -26.12 32.70 28.44
C SER A 36 -26.70 31.29 28.62
N ARG A 37 -28.02 31.15 28.70
CA ARG A 37 -28.74 29.86 28.86
C ARG A 37 -29.81 29.62 27.78
N GLY A 38 -29.87 30.46 26.75
CA GLY A 38 -30.87 30.35 25.71
C GLY A 38 -30.49 29.41 24.56
N PRO A 39 -31.40 29.20 23.60
CA PRO A 39 -31.15 28.35 22.44
C PRO A 39 -30.05 28.93 21.53
N ILE A 40 -29.41 28.04 20.77
CA ILE A 40 -28.45 28.39 19.71
C ILE A 40 -29.19 29.08 18.55
N LEU A 41 -28.59 30.12 17.99
CA LEU A 41 -29.12 30.81 16.81
C LEU A 41 -28.76 30.07 15.53
N LYS A 42 -29.76 29.91 14.64
CA LYS A 42 -29.57 29.25 13.33
C LYS A 42 -28.60 29.98 12.40
N GLN A 43 -28.35 31.26 12.64
CA GLN A 43 -27.44 32.10 11.85
C GLN A 43 -25.95 31.94 12.23
N ASP A 44 -25.64 31.11 13.24
CA ASP A 44 -24.27 30.83 13.63
C ASP A 44 -23.56 30.00 12.55
N ASN A 45 -23.02 30.70 11.56
CA ASN A 45 -22.31 30.08 10.44
C ASN A 45 -21.04 29.36 10.90
N VAL A 46 -20.37 29.84 11.96
CA VAL A 46 -19.13 29.21 12.45
C VAL A 46 -19.43 27.84 13.06
N LEU A 47 -20.49 27.73 13.87
CA LEU A 47 -20.96 26.44 14.38
C LEU A 47 -21.34 25.50 13.23
N HIS A 48 -22.08 26.01 12.25
CA HIS A 48 -22.54 25.20 11.13
C HIS A 48 -21.38 24.66 10.28
N GLU A 49 -20.42 25.52 9.91
CA GLU A 49 -19.23 25.11 9.17
C GLU A 49 -18.37 24.13 9.98
N ALA A 50 -18.11 24.38 11.28
CA ALA A 50 -17.31 23.47 12.10
C ALA A 50 -17.93 22.07 12.23
N LEU A 51 -19.26 21.99 12.41
CA LEU A 51 -19.97 20.71 12.45
C LEU A 51 -20.00 20.03 11.07
N GLN A 52 -20.13 20.81 9.99
CA GLN A 52 -20.05 20.30 8.63
C GLN A 52 -18.65 19.75 8.34
N GLU A 53 -17.58 20.46 8.67
CA GLU A 53 -16.21 19.97 8.56
C GLU A 53 -16.05 18.64 9.29
N PHE A 54 -16.45 18.55 10.56
CA PHE A 54 -16.39 17.32 11.34
C PHE A 54 -17.10 16.13 10.66
N ILE A 55 -18.30 16.36 10.10
CA ILE A 55 -19.07 15.31 9.41
C ILE A 55 -18.36 14.88 8.12
N HIS A 56 -17.82 15.82 7.35
CA HIS A 56 -17.20 15.57 6.04
C HIS A 56 -15.71 15.20 6.13
N GLU A 57 -15.09 15.30 7.30
CA GLU A 57 -13.69 14.95 7.51
C GLU A 57 -13.40 13.46 7.32
N LYS A 58 -14.41 12.60 7.51
CA LYS A 58 -14.27 11.14 7.33
C LYS A 58 -14.25 10.79 5.84
N ILE A 59 -13.06 10.49 5.34
CA ILE A 59 -12.92 9.95 3.99
C ILE A 59 -13.41 8.51 3.94
N LEU A 60 -13.92 8.10 2.77
CA LEU A 60 -14.23 6.71 2.52
C LEU A 60 -12.95 5.86 2.64
N GLU A 61 -13.06 4.67 3.23
CA GLU A 61 -11.92 3.77 3.36
C GLU A 61 -11.60 3.10 2.02
N ARG A 62 -10.40 2.54 1.91
CA ARG A 62 -10.08 1.68 0.76
C ARG A 62 -10.96 0.41 0.83
N PRO A 63 -11.50 -0.10 -0.30
CA PRO A 63 -12.34 -1.31 -0.29
C PRO A 63 -11.63 -2.54 0.28
N VAL A 64 -10.31 -2.59 0.11
CA VAL A 64 -9.36 -3.54 0.69
C VAL A 64 -8.12 -2.75 1.10
N HIS A 65 -7.26 -3.30 1.95
CA HIS A 65 -6.07 -2.59 2.46
C HIS A 65 -6.43 -1.32 3.25
N ALA A 66 -7.57 -1.33 3.96
CA ALA A 66 -8.09 -0.19 4.70
C ALA A 66 -7.11 0.25 5.81
N LYS A 67 -6.71 -0.68 6.70
CA LYS A 67 -5.67 -0.40 7.70
C LYS A 67 -4.29 -0.44 7.05
N GLY A 68 -3.49 0.59 7.29
CA GLY A 68 -2.13 0.65 6.77
C GLY A 68 -1.29 1.76 7.39
N PHE A 69 0.00 1.72 7.10
CA PHE A 69 1.03 2.56 7.70
C PHE A 69 1.98 3.04 6.62
N GLY A 70 2.40 4.30 6.73
CA GLY A 70 3.21 4.96 5.71
C GLY A 70 4.58 5.35 6.23
N ALA A 71 5.58 5.31 5.36
CA ALA A 71 6.92 5.82 5.63
C ALA A 71 7.56 6.34 4.34
N PHE A 72 8.43 7.34 4.50
CA PHE A 72 9.10 8.05 3.42
C PHE A 72 10.59 7.76 3.42
N GLY A 73 11.20 7.94 2.25
CA GLY A 73 12.65 7.91 2.10
C GLY A 73 13.07 7.97 0.64
N TYR A 74 14.01 7.13 0.25
CA TYR A 74 14.48 7.06 -1.14
C TYR A 74 14.83 5.65 -1.59
N PHE A 75 14.69 5.41 -2.89
CA PHE A 75 15.30 4.27 -3.57
C PHE A 75 16.60 4.70 -4.23
N GLN A 76 17.61 3.84 -4.18
CA GLN A 76 18.90 4.01 -4.80
C GLN A 76 19.19 2.83 -5.72
N THR A 77 19.41 3.10 -7.00
CA THR A 77 19.90 2.08 -7.94
C THR A 77 21.35 1.74 -7.61
N ILE A 78 21.66 0.46 -7.48
CA ILE A 78 23.02 -0.02 -7.20
C ILE A 78 23.59 -0.70 -8.44
N TYR A 79 22.76 -1.50 -9.13
CA TYR A 79 23.10 -2.19 -10.36
C TYR A 79 22.21 -1.63 -11.47
N PRO A 80 22.76 -0.85 -12.41
CA PRO A 80 22.02 -0.37 -13.57
C PRO A 80 21.36 -1.49 -14.36
N MET A 81 20.12 -1.27 -14.82
CA MET A 81 19.32 -2.25 -15.56
C MET A 81 19.09 -1.86 -17.01
N SER A 82 19.97 -1.02 -17.59
CA SER A 82 19.84 -0.50 -18.95
C SER A 82 19.82 -1.59 -20.04
N GLU A 83 20.42 -2.75 -19.76
CA GLU A 83 20.35 -3.94 -20.62
C GLU A 83 18.92 -4.47 -20.76
N HIS A 84 18.09 -4.32 -19.73
CA HIS A 84 16.76 -4.94 -19.66
C HIS A 84 15.62 -3.93 -19.75
N THR A 85 15.82 -2.70 -19.28
CA THR A 85 14.79 -1.67 -19.25
C THR A 85 15.36 -0.28 -19.49
N LYS A 86 14.55 0.60 -20.08
CA LYS A 86 14.82 2.05 -20.16
C LYS A 86 14.14 2.88 -19.06
N LEU A 87 13.64 2.25 -17.99
CA LEU A 87 13.13 2.95 -16.81
C LEU A 87 14.18 3.94 -16.28
N SER A 88 13.84 5.23 -16.30
CA SER A 88 14.80 6.33 -16.05
C SER A 88 15.58 6.18 -14.75
N PHE A 89 14.90 5.86 -13.65
CA PHE A 89 15.51 5.73 -12.33
C PHE A 89 16.41 4.50 -12.15
N LEU A 90 16.46 3.58 -13.13
CA LEU A 90 17.29 2.37 -13.11
C LEU A 90 18.50 2.45 -14.05
N GLN A 91 18.76 3.60 -14.69
CA GLN A 91 19.80 3.71 -15.71
C GLN A 91 21.20 3.93 -15.12
N ASN A 92 21.30 4.59 -13.97
CA ASN A 92 22.58 4.99 -13.39
C ASN A 92 22.76 4.45 -11.98
N SER A 93 23.98 3.99 -11.67
CA SER A 93 24.34 3.62 -10.30
C SER A 93 24.31 4.85 -9.41
N ASN A 94 23.86 4.67 -8.18
CA ASN A 94 23.71 5.68 -7.14
C ASN A 94 22.69 6.78 -7.43
N GLU A 95 21.89 6.66 -8.49
CA GLU A 95 20.74 7.52 -8.70
C GLU A 95 19.72 7.31 -7.59
N LYS A 96 19.32 8.40 -6.92
CA LYS A 96 18.37 8.39 -5.82
C LYS A 96 17.06 9.03 -6.26
N VAL A 97 15.96 8.32 -6.03
CA VAL A 97 14.61 8.85 -6.24
C VAL A 97 13.82 8.82 -4.93
N PRO A 98 13.13 9.90 -4.56
CA PRO A 98 12.25 9.89 -3.40
C PRO A 98 11.18 8.82 -3.52
N VAL A 99 10.83 8.20 -2.39
CA VAL A 99 9.74 7.21 -2.32
C VAL A 99 8.81 7.45 -1.14
N MET A 100 7.56 7.01 -1.32
CA MET A 100 6.60 6.80 -0.25
C MET A 100 6.17 5.33 -0.28
N VAL A 101 6.26 4.66 0.86
CA VAL A 101 5.80 3.28 1.02
C VAL A 101 4.58 3.26 1.91
N ARG A 102 3.57 2.47 1.51
CA ARG A 102 2.43 2.12 2.36
C ARG A 102 2.36 0.62 2.54
N PHE A 103 2.50 0.20 3.78
CA PHE A 103 2.19 -1.15 4.23
C PHE A 103 0.73 -1.25 4.66
N SER A 104 0.11 -2.43 4.58
CA SER A 104 -1.33 -2.56 4.88
C SER A 104 -1.78 -4.00 5.13
N LEU A 105 -2.97 -4.17 5.68
CA LEU A 105 -3.64 -5.47 5.82
C LEU A 105 -4.75 -5.60 4.77
N ALA A 106 -4.71 -6.62 3.91
CA ALA A 106 -5.58 -6.72 2.74
C ALA A 106 -7.07 -6.79 3.07
N VAL A 107 -7.49 -7.74 3.92
CA VAL A 107 -8.88 -7.82 4.37
C VAL A 107 -8.95 -7.28 5.78
N SER A 108 -9.23 -5.98 5.91
CA SER A 108 -9.22 -5.28 7.18
C SER A 108 -10.25 -4.15 7.23
N THR A 109 -10.59 -3.77 8.45
CA THR A 109 -11.10 -2.46 8.83
C THR A 109 -10.00 -1.72 9.59
N LYS A 110 -10.16 -0.41 9.85
CA LYS A 110 -9.17 0.36 10.64
C LYS A 110 -8.87 -0.23 12.03
N GLY A 111 -9.80 -0.98 12.62
CA GLY A 111 -9.62 -1.63 13.92
C GLY A 111 -9.07 -3.05 13.89
N THR A 112 -8.72 -3.59 12.71
CA THR A 112 -8.17 -4.95 12.60
C THR A 112 -6.79 -5.03 13.28
N PRO A 113 -6.52 -5.99 14.17
CA PRO A 113 -5.20 -6.13 14.79
C PRO A 113 -4.10 -6.42 13.77
N ASP A 114 -2.96 -5.75 13.92
CA ASP A 114 -1.83 -5.78 12.98
C ASP A 114 -1.23 -7.17 12.79
N THR A 115 -1.32 -8.02 13.81
CA THR A 115 -0.79 -9.39 13.83
C THR A 115 -1.79 -10.44 13.37
N SER A 116 -3.03 -10.05 13.02
CA SER A 116 -4.04 -10.98 12.49
C SER A 116 -3.53 -11.76 11.27
N ARG A 117 -3.93 -13.03 11.13
CA ARG A 117 -3.60 -13.83 9.94
C ARG A 117 -4.19 -13.17 8.70
N ASN A 118 -3.35 -12.61 7.83
CA ASN A 118 -3.79 -11.72 6.76
C ASN A 118 -2.73 -11.57 5.67
N VAL A 119 -3.13 -11.02 4.53
CA VAL A 119 -2.16 -10.57 3.53
C VAL A 119 -1.65 -9.19 3.92
N ARG A 120 -0.33 -9.03 4.01
CA ARG A 120 0.31 -7.71 4.09
C ARG A 120 0.56 -7.17 2.67
N GLY A 121 0.02 -5.99 2.39
CA GLY A 121 0.34 -5.21 1.19
C GLY A 121 1.58 -4.37 1.42
N PHE A 122 2.39 -4.20 0.37
CA PHE A 122 3.62 -3.44 0.33
C PHE A 122 3.59 -2.61 -0.97
N ALA A 123 3.10 -1.37 -0.91
CA ALA A 123 3.01 -0.50 -2.07
C ALA A 123 4.07 0.59 -2.01
N THR A 124 4.88 0.73 -3.06
CA THR A 124 5.95 1.73 -3.18
C THR A 124 5.63 2.68 -4.33
N LYS A 125 5.65 3.98 -4.04
CA LYS A 125 5.53 5.06 -5.02
C LYS A 125 6.88 5.72 -5.20
N PHE A 126 7.38 5.75 -6.43
CA PHE A 126 8.63 6.38 -6.81
C PHE A 126 8.34 7.71 -7.49
N TYR A 127 8.92 8.78 -6.98
CA TYR A 127 8.79 10.12 -7.54
C TYR A 127 10.02 10.41 -8.41
N THR A 128 9.90 10.10 -9.70
CA THR A 128 10.99 10.29 -10.68
C THR A 128 10.85 11.65 -11.38
N LYS A 129 11.84 12.02 -12.21
CA LYS A 129 11.77 13.25 -13.01
C LYS A 129 10.77 13.12 -14.17
N GLU A 130 10.55 11.89 -14.63
CA GLU A 130 9.70 11.53 -15.77
C GLU A 130 8.25 11.22 -15.36
N GLY A 131 7.96 11.24 -14.06
CA GLY A 131 6.63 10.97 -13.50
C GLY A 131 6.68 10.04 -12.29
N VAL A 132 5.54 9.40 -12.01
CA VAL A 132 5.43 8.44 -10.91
C VAL A 132 5.42 7.01 -11.45
N PHE A 133 6.26 6.17 -10.84
CA PHE A 133 6.18 4.72 -10.97
C PHE A 133 5.61 4.15 -9.67
N ASP A 134 4.57 3.32 -9.74
CA ASP A 134 4.04 2.62 -8.57
C ASP A 134 4.28 1.12 -8.68
N LEU A 135 4.95 0.55 -7.68
CA LEU A 135 5.13 -0.89 -7.53
C LEU A 135 4.26 -1.40 -6.39
N LEU A 136 3.23 -2.17 -6.72
CA LEU A 136 2.30 -2.73 -5.75
C LEU A 136 2.64 -4.18 -5.52
N CYS A 137 3.07 -4.50 -4.30
CA CYS A 137 3.43 -5.84 -3.88
C CYS A 137 2.52 -6.34 -2.76
N ASN A 138 2.54 -7.65 -2.56
CA ASN A 138 2.12 -8.29 -1.32
C ASN A 138 3.31 -9.05 -0.73
N HIS A 139 3.29 -9.31 0.56
CA HIS A 139 4.34 -10.13 1.19
C HIS A 139 4.24 -11.63 0.85
N LEU A 140 3.12 -12.09 0.29
CA LEU A 140 3.02 -13.44 -0.28
C LEU A 140 3.30 -13.35 -1.79
N PRO A 141 4.03 -14.31 -2.37
CA PRO A 141 4.43 -14.28 -3.78
C PRO A 141 3.33 -14.70 -4.76
N VAL A 142 2.16 -15.08 -4.26
CA VAL A 142 1.02 -15.56 -5.05
C VAL A 142 -0.29 -14.94 -4.59
N PHE A 143 -1.27 -14.94 -5.48
CA PHE A 143 -2.63 -14.52 -5.20
C PHE A 143 -3.60 -15.71 -5.07
N SER A 144 -4.79 -15.45 -4.53
CA SER A 144 -5.81 -16.48 -4.29
C SER A 144 -6.56 -16.92 -5.54
N VAL A 145 -6.58 -16.08 -6.58
CA VAL A 145 -7.27 -16.31 -7.85
C VAL A 145 -6.39 -15.82 -8.99
N ARG A 146 -6.58 -16.43 -10.16
CA ARG A 146 -5.85 -16.10 -11.40
C ARG A 146 -6.62 -15.18 -12.34
N ASP A 147 -7.87 -14.84 -12.01
CA ASP A 147 -8.76 -14.02 -12.85
C ASP A 147 -9.46 -12.95 -12.00
N PRO A 148 -9.42 -11.67 -12.40
CA PRO A 148 -9.95 -10.57 -11.60
C PRO A 148 -11.47 -10.64 -11.43
N MET A 149 -12.20 -11.34 -12.31
CA MET A 149 -13.63 -11.53 -12.17
C MET A 149 -13.99 -12.30 -10.89
N ARG A 150 -13.07 -13.15 -10.40
CA ARG A 150 -13.24 -13.90 -9.14
C ARG A 150 -12.73 -13.17 -7.91
N PHE A 151 -12.08 -12.00 -8.07
CA PHE A 151 -11.58 -11.22 -6.93
C PHE A 151 -12.68 -10.88 -5.91
N PRO A 152 -13.89 -10.40 -6.30
CA PRO A 152 -14.95 -10.14 -5.34
C PRO A 152 -15.39 -11.39 -4.57
N GLU A 153 -15.36 -12.56 -5.21
CA GLU A 153 -15.69 -13.84 -4.56
C GLU A 153 -14.73 -14.12 -3.39
N THR A 154 -13.42 -13.99 -3.62
CA THR A 154 -12.42 -14.21 -2.57
C THR A 154 -12.55 -13.20 -1.43
N ILE A 155 -12.68 -11.90 -1.76
CA ILE A 155 -12.78 -10.86 -0.75
C ILE A 155 -14.05 -11.03 0.08
N ASN A 156 -15.19 -11.31 -0.55
CA ASN A 156 -16.44 -11.55 0.17
C ASN A 156 -16.36 -12.75 1.11
N ALA A 157 -15.61 -13.80 0.75
CA ALA A 157 -15.40 -14.98 1.58
C ALA A 157 -14.56 -14.70 2.84
N LEU A 158 -13.73 -13.65 2.82
CA LEU A 158 -12.88 -13.23 3.94
C LEU A 158 -13.51 -12.11 4.80
N LEU A 159 -14.53 -11.41 4.29
CA LEU A 159 -15.25 -10.37 5.02
C LEU A 159 -16.29 -10.96 6.00
N PRO A 160 -16.71 -10.20 7.04
CA PRO A 160 -17.81 -10.60 7.91
C PRO A 160 -19.07 -10.96 7.13
N SER A 161 -19.84 -11.92 7.65
CA SER A 161 -21.08 -12.39 7.04
C SER A 161 -22.10 -11.25 6.95
N PRO A 162 -22.77 -11.05 5.79
CA PRO A 162 -23.79 -10.01 5.65
C PRO A 162 -25.02 -10.29 6.53
N LYS A 163 -25.16 -11.51 7.07
CA LYS A 163 -26.27 -11.90 7.94
C LYS A 163 -26.16 -11.32 9.35
N ASN A 164 -24.95 -11.28 9.91
CA ASN A 164 -24.74 -10.97 11.33
C ASN A 164 -23.48 -10.14 11.61
N ASN A 165 -22.73 -9.75 10.57
CA ASN A 165 -21.47 -9.01 10.67
C ASN A 165 -20.39 -9.72 11.51
N LEU A 166 -20.38 -11.05 11.53
CA LEU A 166 -19.35 -11.87 12.19
C LEU A 166 -18.48 -12.60 11.16
N ILE A 167 -17.22 -12.85 11.51
CA ILE A 167 -16.35 -13.73 10.71
C ILE A 167 -16.94 -15.14 10.73
N ASP A 168 -17.04 -15.73 9.55
CA ASP A 168 -17.62 -17.05 9.33
C ASP A 168 -16.62 -17.92 8.56
N PRO A 169 -15.93 -18.86 9.23
CA PRO A 169 -14.95 -19.73 8.59
C PRO A 169 -15.51 -20.57 7.44
N ASP A 170 -16.79 -20.95 7.49
CA ASP A 170 -17.40 -21.81 6.48
C ASP A 170 -17.44 -21.10 5.12
N ARG A 171 -17.67 -19.78 5.11
CA ARG A 171 -17.64 -18.97 3.87
C ARG A 171 -16.28 -19.00 3.19
N PHE A 172 -15.20 -18.97 3.96
CA PHE A 172 -13.84 -19.05 3.43
C PHE A 172 -13.55 -20.45 2.89
N TRP A 173 -13.86 -21.50 3.66
CA TRP A 173 -13.60 -22.88 3.23
C TRP A 173 -14.49 -23.33 2.07
N ASP A 174 -15.72 -22.85 1.97
CA ASP A 174 -16.60 -23.03 0.81
C ASP A 174 -16.04 -22.41 -0.46
N PHE A 175 -15.36 -21.26 -0.36
CA PHE A 175 -14.62 -20.68 -1.48
C PHE A 175 -13.44 -21.58 -1.87
N VAL A 176 -12.61 -21.98 -0.91
CA VAL A 176 -11.44 -22.83 -1.17
C VAL A 176 -11.83 -24.16 -1.84
N ALA A 177 -12.92 -24.79 -1.39
CA ALA A 177 -13.45 -26.03 -1.98
C ALA A 177 -13.85 -25.89 -3.46
N ARG A 178 -14.22 -24.68 -3.90
CA ARG A 178 -14.64 -24.37 -5.27
C ARG A 178 -13.58 -23.62 -6.08
N ALA A 179 -12.42 -23.36 -5.50
CA ALA A 179 -11.31 -22.62 -6.10
C ALA A 179 -9.99 -23.34 -5.82
N PRO A 180 -9.74 -24.52 -6.44
CA PRO A 180 -8.49 -25.25 -6.23
C PRO A 180 -7.25 -24.45 -6.65
N GLU A 181 -7.38 -23.42 -7.49
CA GLU A 181 -6.29 -22.47 -7.78
C GLU A 181 -5.77 -21.73 -6.54
N SER A 182 -6.58 -21.61 -5.49
CA SER A 182 -6.24 -20.88 -4.28
C SER A 182 -5.32 -21.66 -3.34
N ILE A 183 -5.13 -22.97 -3.55
CA ILE A 183 -4.46 -23.84 -2.57
C ILE A 183 -3.04 -23.38 -2.25
N HIS A 184 -2.27 -22.94 -3.25
CA HIS A 184 -0.93 -22.41 -3.00
C HIS A 184 -0.96 -21.18 -2.09
N PHE A 185 -1.90 -20.25 -2.34
CA PHE A 185 -2.14 -19.10 -1.49
C PHE A 185 -2.57 -19.49 -0.07
N VAL A 186 -3.51 -20.43 0.06
CA VAL A 186 -4.01 -20.91 1.36
C VAL A 186 -2.89 -21.53 2.20
N VAL A 187 -2.06 -22.39 1.60
CA VAL A 187 -0.90 -22.99 2.28
C VAL A 187 0.04 -21.92 2.82
N ARG A 188 0.33 -20.87 2.03
CA ARG A 188 1.15 -19.74 2.46
C ARG A 188 0.48 -18.95 3.58
N LEU A 189 -0.79 -18.57 3.40
CA LEU A 189 -1.53 -17.77 4.37
C LEU A 189 -1.72 -18.48 5.71
N TYR A 190 -1.85 -19.81 5.73
CA TYR A 190 -2.01 -20.60 6.97
C TYR A 190 -0.70 -21.10 7.57
N SER A 191 0.44 -20.94 6.89
CA SER A 191 1.77 -21.02 7.50
C SER A 191 2.05 -19.79 8.37
N ASP A 192 3.17 -19.75 9.08
CA ASP A 192 3.58 -18.54 9.84
C ASP A 192 3.72 -17.31 8.94
N ALA A 193 3.91 -17.46 7.63
CA ALA A 193 3.94 -16.33 6.70
C ALA A 193 2.68 -15.45 6.79
N GLY A 194 1.52 -15.99 7.15
CA GLY A 194 0.29 -15.19 7.32
C GLY A 194 0.26 -14.27 8.54
N THR A 195 1.17 -14.46 9.50
CA THR A 195 1.28 -13.74 10.77
C THR A 195 2.61 -12.99 10.82
N ALA A 196 2.64 -11.82 10.18
CA ALA A 196 3.83 -10.97 10.10
C ALA A 196 4.25 -10.44 11.47
N LYS A 197 5.54 -10.59 11.81
CA LYS A 197 6.12 -10.08 13.05
C LYS A 197 6.10 -8.55 13.09
N SER A 198 6.58 -7.93 12.03
CA SER A 198 6.71 -6.48 11.91
C SER A 198 6.73 -6.12 10.43
N LEU A 199 6.30 -4.89 10.12
CA LEU A 199 6.37 -4.34 8.77
C LEU A 199 7.78 -4.20 8.24
N ARG A 200 8.82 -4.24 9.09
CA ARG A 200 10.24 -4.16 8.73
C ARG A 200 10.85 -5.50 8.32
N HIS A 201 10.13 -6.58 8.56
CA HIS A 201 10.60 -7.97 8.39
C HIS A 201 9.74 -8.76 7.39
N ILE A 202 8.89 -8.10 6.61
CA ILE A 202 8.13 -8.76 5.55
C ILE A 202 8.85 -8.64 4.22
N PRO A 203 8.88 -9.68 3.38
CA PRO A 203 9.25 -9.51 1.99
C PRO A 203 8.13 -8.78 1.23
N GLY A 204 8.40 -8.39 -0.01
CA GLY A 204 7.41 -7.91 -0.95
C GLY A 204 7.58 -8.60 -2.29
N HIS A 205 6.48 -8.98 -2.92
CA HIS A 205 6.45 -9.62 -4.23
C HIS A 205 5.41 -8.92 -5.09
N SER A 206 5.75 -8.60 -6.33
CA SER A 206 4.79 -8.00 -7.27
C SER A 206 3.58 -8.90 -7.50
N VAL A 207 3.75 -10.22 -7.30
CA VAL A 207 2.82 -11.30 -7.65
C VAL A 207 2.62 -11.37 -9.16
N ASN A 208 2.07 -10.30 -9.72
CA ASN A 208 1.92 -10.07 -11.14
C ASN A 208 3.27 -10.06 -11.86
N THR A 209 3.24 -10.60 -13.07
CA THR A 209 4.33 -10.47 -14.04
C THR A 209 4.17 -9.16 -14.80
N TYR A 210 5.23 -8.38 -14.90
CA TYR A 210 5.29 -7.17 -15.73
C TYR A 210 6.21 -7.43 -16.94
N VAL A 211 6.31 -6.45 -17.83
CA VAL A 211 7.30 -6.47 -18.92
C VAL A 211 8.28 -5.32 -18.73
N TRP A 212 9.57 -5.62 -18.87
CA TRP A 212 10.61 -4.62 -19.10
C TRP A 212 10.95 -4.55 -20.58
N ARG A 213 11.13 -3.32 -21.07
CA ARG A 213 11.54 -3.03 -22.44
C ARG A 213 12.78 -2.15 -22.44
N ASN A 214 13.85 -2.59 -23.07
CA ASN A 214 15.09 -1.80 -23.17
C ASN A 214 15.09 -0.82 -24.36
N ALA A 215 16.20 -0.09 -24.55
CA ALA A 215 16.33 0.91 -25.62
C ALA A 215 16.26 0.32 -27.04
N GLN A 216 16.62 -0.95 -27.21
CA GLN A 216 16.55 -1.67 -28.49
C GLN A 216 15.18 -2.32 -28.73
N GLY A 217 14.25 -2.20 -27.78
CA GLY A 217 12.91 -2.80 -27.87
C GLY A 217 12.84 -4.27 -27.46
N TYR A 218 13.92 -4.84 -26.91
CA TYR A 218 13.87 -6.19 -26.35
C TYR A 218 13.00 -6.21 -25.11
N ARG A 219 12.11 -7.20 -25.03
CA ARG A 219 11.14 -7.38 -23.96
C ARG A 219 11.53 -8.58 -23.11
N LYS A 220 11.50 -8.42 -21.78
CA LYS A 220 11.65 -9.49 -20.79
C LYS A 220 10.48 -9.43 -19.82
N TYR A 221 9.98 -10.59 -19.41
CA TYR A 221 9.09 -10.64 -18.25
C TYR A 221 9.88 -10.38 -16.99
N VAL A 222 9.24 -9.69 -16.04
CA VAL A 222 9.84 -9.32 -14.77
C VAL A 222 8.88 -9.54 -13.60
N LYS A 223 9.37 -10.18 -12.54
CA LYS A 223 8.76 -10.16 -11.20
C LYS A 223 9.67 -9.38 -10.25
N TYR A 224 9.08 -8.53 -9.42
CA TYR A 224 9.82 -7.69 -8.47
C TYR A 224 9.74 -8.27 -7.05
N HIS A 225 10.87 -8.20 -6.34
CA HIS A 225 11.03 -8.74 -5.01
C HIS A 225 11.71 -7.70 -4.09
N TRP A 226 11.07 -7.40 -2.97
CA TRP A 226 11.65 -6.66 -1.86
C TRP A 226 12.07 -7.63 -0.77
N TYR A 227 13.32 -7.52 -0.31
CA TYR A 227 13.81 -8.28 0.84
C TYR A 227 14.32 -7.34 1.93
N PRO A 228 13.83 -7.47 3.18
CA PRO A 228 14.32 -6.65 4.29
C PRO A 228 15.77 -7.00 4.61
N PHE A 229 16.62 -5.99 4.78
CA PHE A 229 18.01 -6.22 5.19
C PHE A 229 18.11 -6.74 6.62
N GLU A 230 17.11 -6.47 7.47
CA GLU A 230 17.01 -7.04 8.82
C GLU A 230 16.48 -8.50 8.82
N GLY A 231 16.24 -9.08 7.65
CA GLY A 231 15.80 -10.46 7.48
C GLY A 231 14.29 -10.64 7.60
N VAL A 232 13.80 -11.70 6.96
CA VAL A 232 12.37 -12.07 6.97
C VAL A 232 12.02 -12.73 8.30
N GLN A 233 10.97 -12.23 8.97
CA GLN A 233 10.51 -12.78 10.25
C GLN A 233 8.99 -12.83 10.34
N PHE A 234 8.50 -13.96 10.83
CA PHE A 234 7.10 -14.23 11.11
C PHE A 234 6.94 -14.68 12.57
N ILE A 235 5.70 -14.67 13.07
CA ILE A 235 5.36 -15.10 14.43
C ILE A 235 4.34 -16.23 14.37
N THR A 236 4.26 -17.01 15.44
CA THR A 236 3.28 -18.08 15.58
C THR A 236 1.87 -17.51 15.78
N SER A 237 0.84 -18.34 15.58
CA SER A 237 -0.55 -17.94 15.84
C SER A 237 -0.79 -17.57 17.32
N GLU A 238 -0.09 -18.22 18.25
CA GLU A 238 -0.20 -17.94 19.68
C GLU A 238 0.34 -16.54 20.02
N GLU A 239 1.54 -16.24 19.54
CA GLU A 239 2.17 -14.92 19.71
C GLU A 239 1.34 -13.83 19.01
N ALA A 240 0.84 -14.10 17.81
CA ALA A 240 -0.02 -13.18 17.09
C ALA A 240 -1.30 -12.82 17.87
N ASN A 241 -1.96 -13.81 18.48
CA ASN A 241 -3.16 -13.60 19.30
C ASN A 241 -2.85 -12.82 20.58
N LYS A 242 -1.73 -13.12 21.24
CA LYS A 242 -1.27 -12.38 22.41
C LYS A 242 -1.04 -10.90 22.08
N LEU A 243 -0.26 -10.62 21.03
CA LEU A 243 0.02 -9.26 20.59
C LEU A 243 -1.25 -8.53 20.14
N ALA A 244 -2.18 -9.20 19.46
CA ALA A 244 -3.45 -8.60 19.06
C ALA A 244 -4.28 -8.10 20.26
N ALA A 245 -4.18 -8.78 21.41
CA ALA A 245 -4.87 -8.40 22.64
C ALA A 245 -4.12 -7.31 23.43
N GLU A 246 -2.79 -7.39 23.49
CA GLU A 246 -1.96 -6.46 24.26
C GLU A 246 -1.73 -5.12 23.53
N ASN A 247 -1.50 -5.18 22.22
CA ASN A 247 -1.27 -4.02 21.36
C ASN A 247 -1.72 -4.30 19.91
N PRO A 248 -2.97 -3.96 19.54
CA PRO A 248 -3.50 -4.22 18.20
C PRO A 248 -2.83 -3.41 17.08
N ASP A 249 -2.00 -2.42 17.42
CA ASP A 249 -1.27 -1.54 16.50
C ASP A 249 0.25 -1.81 16.52
N TYR A 250 0.65 -3.03 16.92
CA TYR A 250 2.04 -3.44 17.12
C TYR A 250 2.97 -3.14 15.95
N SER A 251 2.62 -3.60 14.74
CA SER A 251 3.52 -3.53 13.58
C SER A 251 3.62 -2.10 13.04
N GLY A 252 2.54 -1.32 13.11
CA GLY A 252 2.54 0.09 12.80
C GLY A 252 3.39 0.91 13.77
N LYS A 253 3.26 0.64 15.08
CA LYS A 253 4.05 1.28 16.13
C LYS A 253 5.54 0.96 15.98
N ASP A 254 5.89 -0.31 15.74
CA ASP A 254 7.28 -0.71 15.52
C ASP A 254 7.94 0.03 14.34
N LEU A 255 7.23 0.18 13.21
CA LEU A 255 7.73 0.96 12.06
C LEU A 255 7.95 2.43 12.44
N TYR A 256 6.94 3.06 13.06
CA TYR A 256 6.97 4.47 13.41
C TYR A 256 8.09 4.77 14.42
N ASP A 257 8.15 4.02 15.52
CA ASP A 257 9.13 4.22 16.59
C ASP A 257 10.57 3.98 16.09
N THR A 258 10.77 3.01 15.20
CA THR A 258 12.11 2.71 14.65
C THR A 258 12.64 3.91 13.87
N ILE A 259 11.81 4.49 13.00
CA ILE A 259 12.17 5.66 12.21
C ILE A 259 12.32 6.90 13.09
N GLU A 260 11.46 7.07 14.10
CA GLU A 260 11.53 8.18 15.06
C GLU A 260 12.82 8.13 15.88
N ALA A 261 13.29 6.92 16.22
CA ALA A 261 14.57 6.70 16.89
C ALA A 261 15.80 6.92 15.97
N GLY A 262 15.61 7.43 14.75
CA GLY A 262 16.68 7.70 13.80
C GLY A 262 17.25 6.46 13.11
N LYS A 263 16.61 5.29 13.25
CA LYS A 263 17.02 4.06 12.57
C LYS A 263 16.27 3.91 11.25
N ALA A 264 17.00 3.78 10.15
CA ALA A 264 16.38 3.56 8.85
C ALA A 264 15.93 2.11 8.69
N VAL A 265 14.82 1.92 7.97
CA VAL A 265 14.33 0.61 7.55
C VAL A 265 14.75 0.38 6.10
N GLU A 266 15.50 -0.70 5.85
CA GLU A 266 16.13 -0.94 4.54
C GLU A 266 15.61 -2.21 3.86
N TYR A 267 15.38 -2.10 2.55
CA TYR A 267 14.99 -3.21 1.67
C TYR A 267 15.86 -3.26 0.43
N GLY A 268 16.29 -4.45 0.03
CA GLY A 268 16.87 -4.69 -1.29
C GLY A 268 15.78 -4.96 -2.34
N LEU A 269 15.88 -4.30 -3.50
CA LEU A 269 15.09 -4.65 -4.69
C LEU A 269 15.85 -5.68 -5.50
N TYR A 270 15.17 -6.77 -5.80
CA TYR A 270 15.62 -7.83 -6.69
C TYR A 270 14.56 -8.07 -7.76
N VAL A 271 14.97 -8.63 -8.88
CA VAL A 271 14.07 -9.04 -9.96
C VAL A 271 14.39 -10.45 -10.43
N GLN A 272 13.35 -11.18 -10.84
CA GLN A 272 13.52 -12.33 -11.73
C GLN A 272 13.23 -11.86 -13.16
N LEU A 273 14.02 -12.33 -14.13
CA LEU A 273 13.85 -12.00 -15.55
C LEU A 273 13.67 -13.27 -16.36
N MET A 274 12.65 -13.30 -17.22
CA MET A 274 12.31 -14.45 -18.07
C MET A 274 12.15 -13.99 -19.53
N ASP A 275 12.61 -14.80 -20.49
CA ASP A 275 12.31 -14.53 -21.89
C ASP A 275 10.85 -14.93 -22.17
N PRO A 276 10.03 -14.09 -22.81
CA PRO A 276 8.67 -14.49 -23.18
C PRO A 276 8.60 -15.78 -24.01
N LYS A 277 9.68 -16.16 -24.72
CA LYS A 277 9.75 -17.43 -25.46
C LYS A 277 9.77 -18.66 -24.55
N ASP A 278 10.21 -18.52 -23.30
CA ASP A 278 10.31 -19.60 -22.33
C ASP A 278 8.92 -20.14 -21.94
N GLU A 279 7.85 -19.34 -22.11
CA GLU A 279 6.45 -19.73 -21.87
C GLU A 279 6.10 -21.11 -22.43
N THR A 280 6.58 -21.42 -23.64
CA THR A 280 6.26 -22.67 -24.35
C THR A 280 6.92 -23.92 -23.76
N HIS A 281 7.88 -23.73 -22.85
CA HIS A 281 8.67 -24.80 -22.24
C HIS A 281 8.36 -25.00 -20.74
N LEU A 282 7.62 -24.06 -20.13
CA LEU A 282 7.24 -24.14 -18.72
C LEU A 282 6.05 -25.09 -18.52
N SER A 283 6.04 -25.78 -17.38
CA SER A 283 4.89 -26.60 -16.95
C SER A 283 3.73 -25.76 -16.37
N TYR A 284 3.88 -24.44 -16.35
CA TYR A 284 2.94 -23.48 -15.80
C TYR A 284 2.96 -22.20 -16.64
N ASP A 285 1.88 -21.43 -16.58
CA ASP A 285 1.81 -20.11 -17.19
C ASP A 285 2.55 -19.09 -16.30
N PRO A 286 3.61 -18.41 -16.77
CA PRO A 286 4.36 -17.44 -15.97
C PRO A 286 3.56 -16.16 -15.68
N LEU A 287 2.41 -15.96 -16.32
CA LEU A 287 1.46 -14.87 -16.09
C LEU A 287 0.33 -15.27 -15.13
N ASP A 288 0.32 -16.50 -14.62
CA ASP A 288 -0.63 -16.96 -13.60
C ASP A 288 -0.18 -16.56 -12.19
N ASP A 289 -0.90 -15.61 -11.59
CA ASP A 289 -0.69 -15.08 -10.24
C ASP A 289 -0.71 -16.15 -9.11
N THR A 290 -1.18 -17.36 -9.38
CA THR A 290 -1.16 -18.46 -8.41
C THR A 290 0.16 -19.25 -8.44
N LYS A 291 1.12 -18.85 -9.30
CA LYS A 291 2.41 -19.51 -9.52
C LYS A 291 3.59 -18.61 -9.13
N VAL A 292 4.65 -19.26 -8.68
CA VAL A 292 5.98 -18.65 -8.49
C VAL A 292 6.90 -19.13 -9.59
N TRP A 293 7.93 -18.34 -9.91
CA TRP A 293 8.99 -18.79 -10.80
C TRP A 293 10.09 -19.48 -10.00
N ASP A 294 10.61 -20.60 -10.50
CA ASP A 294 11.68 -21.32 -9.82
C ASP A 294 12.93 -20.43 -9.73
N GLU A 295 13.39 -20.15 -8.52
CA GLU A 295 14.58 -19.32 -8.26
C GLU A 295 15.88 -19.98 -8.78
N LYS A 296 15.88 -21.30 -9.06
CA LYS A 296 17.02 -21.97 -9.69
C LYS A 296 17.12 -21.67 -11.18
N GLU A 297 15.98 -21.58 -11.86
CA GLU A 297 15.91 -21.33 -13.30
C GLU A 297 15.95 -19.82 -13.58
N TYR A 298 15.24 -19.04 -12.77
CA TYR A 298 15.15 -17.59 -12.85
C TYR A 298 15.66 -16.98 -11.53
N PRO A 299 16.98 -16.83 -11.34
CA PRO A 299 17.54 -16.35 -10.09
C PRO A 299 17.20 -14.89 -9.81
N LEU A 300 17.25 -14.51 -8.53
CA LEU A 300 17.09 -13.14 -8.09
C LEU A 300 18.31 -12.30 -8.48
N ILE A 301 18.08 -11.31 -9.34
CA ILE A 301 19.10 -10.35 -9.80
C ILE A 301 18.97 -9.08 -8.94
N PRO A 302 20.05 -8.62 -8.27
CA PRO A 302 19.98 -7.42 -7.44
C PRO A 302 19.87 -6.16 -8.31
N VAL A 303 19.04 -5.20 -7.88
CA VAL A 303 18.81 -3.93 -8.59
C VAL A 303 19.26 -2.73 -7.77
N GLY A 304 18.77 -2.63 -6.54
CA GLY A 304 19.02 -1.45 -5.73
C GLY A 304 18.54 -1.63 -4.31
N LYS A 305 18.49 -0.54 -3.56
CA LYS A 305 18.01 -0.54 -2.18
C LYS A 305 17.09 0.63 -1.90
N MET A 306 16.14 0.41 -1.03
CA MET A 306 15.23 1.41 -0.50
C MET A 306 15.55 1.64 0.96
N ILE A 307 15.60 2.91 1.36
CA ILE A 307 15.86 3.34 2.73
C ILE A 307 14.68 4.21 3.16
N LEU A 308 13.93 3.76 4.16
CA LEU A 308 12.83 4.52 4.78
C LEU A 308 13.35 5.15 6.07
N ASN A 309 13.32 6.48 6.13
CA ASN A 309 13.97 7.26 7.16
C ASN A 309 13.16 8.47 7.64
N LYS A 310 11.90 8.59 7.23
CA LYS A 310 11.02 9.68 7.68
C LYS A 310 9.58 9.19 7.89
N ASN A 311 9.02 9.52 9.05
CA ASN A 311 7.62 9.30 9.38
C ASN A 311 6.70 10.32 8.69
N PRO A 312 5.42 10.00 8.48
CA PRO A 312 4.44 10.98 8.02
C PRO A 312 4.25 12.09 9.05
N GLU A 313 4.24 13.34 8.57
CA GLU A 313 3.90 14.53 9.36
C GLU A 313 2.38 14.65 9.58
N ASN A 314 1.60 14.19 8.60
CA ASN A 314 0.14 14.13 8.70
C ASN A 314 -0.37 12.84 8.06
N TYR A 315 -0.73 11.86 8.89
CA TYR A 315 -1.22 10.55 8.42
C TYR A 315 -2.39 10.69 7.44
N LYS A 316 -3.35 11.58 7.69
CA LYS A 316 -4.53 11.75 6.81
C LYS A 316 -4.12 12.22 5.42
N GLU A 317 -3.32 13.27 5.35
CA GLU A 317 -2.91 13.88 4.07
C GLU A 317 -1.91 13.03 3.29
N GLN A 318 -1.04 12.30 4.00
CA GLN A 318 0.09 11.58 3.40
C GLN A 318 -0.11 10.08 3.25
N VAL A 319 -0.85 9.42 4.16
CA VAL A 319 -1.03 7.95 4.16
C VAL A 319 -2.46 7.58 3.81
N GLU A 320 -3.43 8.31 4.33
CA GLU A 320 -4.83 8.02 4.07
C GLU A 320 -5.18 8.46 2.64
N LYS A 321 -4.75 9.64 2.18
CA LYS A 321 -5.03 10.14 0.82
C LYS A 321 -4.07 9.67 -0.29
N VAL A 322 -2.98 8.95 0.01
CA VAL A 322 -2.12 8.43 -1.07
C VAL A 322 -2.87 7.45 -1.97
N ALA A 323 -2.70 7.63 -3.27
CA ALA A 323 -3.33 6.88 -4.35
C ALA A 323 -2.26 6.10 -5.12
N PHE A 324 -2.30 4.78 -5.02
CA PHE A 324 -1.47 3.88 -5.82
C PHE A 324 -2.25 3.37 -7.03
N SER A 325 -1.56 3.11 -8.14
CA SER A 325 -2.14 2.48 -9.32
C SER A 325 -1.08 1.68 -10.06
N PRO A 326 -1.29 0.39 -10.36
CA PRO A 326 -0.30 -0.40 -11.11
C PRO A 326 -0.14 0.08 -12.57
N SER A 327 -1.04 0.94 -13.06
CA SER A 327 -0.90 1.65 -14.33
C SER A 327 -0.01 2.90 -14.27
N ASN A 328 0.43 3.33 -13.08
CA ASN A 328 1.45 4.36 -12.99
C ASN A 328 2.80 3.70 -13.32
N LEU A 329 3.03 3.47 -14.60
CA LEU A 329 4.28 2.97 -15.16
C LEU A 329 5.02 4.12 -15.85
N LEU A 330 6.30 3.91 -16.12
CA LEU A 330 7.14 4.82 -16.90
C LEU A 330 7.67 4.09 -18.13
N ASP A 331 8.18 4.84 -19.09
CA ASP A 331 8.76 4.25 -20.29
C ASP A 331 9.88 3.26 -19.94
N GLY A 332 9.76 2.04 -20.48
CA GLY A 332 10.62 0.91 -20.14
C GLY A 332 9.97 -0.15 -19.25
N ALA A 333 8.78 0.10 -18.71
CA ALA A 333 7.92 -0.91 -18.10
C ALA A 333 6.53 -0.92 -18.73
N GLU A 334 5.96 -2.13 -18.88
CA GLU A 334 4.63 -2.35 -19.45
C GLU A 334 3.85 -3.35 -18.59
N LEU A 335 2.52 -3.33 -18.73
CA LEU A 335 1.69 -4.43 -18.26
C LEU A 335 1.94 -5.65 -19.16
N SER A 336 1.99 -6.85 -18.57
CA SER A 336 1.97 -8.11 -19.32
C SER A 336 0.52 -8.53 -19.64
N ASP A 337 0.36 -9.70 -20.27
CA ASP A 337 -0.95 -10.29 -20.54
C ASP A 337 -1.56 -11.03 -19.33
N ASP A 338 -0.95 -10.90 -18.15
CA ASP A 338 -1.51 -11.34 -16.87
C ASP A 338 -2.92 -10.74 -16.66
N LYS A 339 -3.91 -11.63 -16.58
CA LYS A 339 -5.32 -11.27 -16.48
C LYS A 339 -5.63 -10.44 -15.24
N MET A 340 -5.01 -10.77 -14.11
CA MET A 340 -5.19 -10.03 -12.86
C MET A 340 -4.58 -8.64 -12.98
N LEU A 341 -3.39 -8.53 -13.56
CA LEU A 341 -2.73 -7.25 -13.80
C LEU A 341 -3.57 -6.35 -14.75
N GLN A 342 -4.09 -6.93 -15.82
CA GLN A 342 -4.97 -6.23 -16.78
C GLN A 342 -6.26 -5.74 -16.12
N GLY A 343 -6.96 -6.60 -15.38
CA GLY A 343 -8.20 -6.20 -14.72
C GLY A 343 -8.01 -5.16 -13.62
N ARG A 344 -6.86 -5.20 -12.93
CA ARG A 344 -6.60 -4.29 -11.81
C ARG A 344 -6.06 -2.93 -12.24
N ALA A 345 -5.45 -2.82 -13.42
CA ALA A 345 -4.88 -1.57 -13.95
C ALA A 345 -5.86 -0.38 -13.86
N ASN A 346 -7.08 -0.54 -14.38
CA ASN A 346 -8.03 0.56 -14.50
C ASN A 346 -8.81 0.84 -13.19
N ILE A 347 -9.19 -0.21 -12.46
CA ILE A 347 -10.12 -0.08 -11.33
C ILE A 347 -9.52 0.69 -10.13
N TYR A 348 -8.19 0.74 -10.02
CA TYR A 348 -7.52 1.45 -8.93
C TYR A 348 -7.79 2.95 -9.00
N SER A 349 -7.72 3.51 -10.20
CA SER A 349 -8.00 4.92 -10.46
C SER A 349 -9.47 5.28 -10.22
N ASP A 350 -10.41 4.39 -10.57
CA ASP A 350 -11.83 4.56 -10.26
C ASP A 350 -12.09 4.55 -8.75
N SER A 351 -11.49 3.59 -8.03
CA SER A 351 -11.57 3.53 -6.58
C SER A 351 -11.09 4.82 -5.91
N GLN A 352 -10.02 5.45 -6.40
CA GLN A 352 -9.56 6.72 -5.84
C GLN A 352 -10.54 7.87 -6.08
N ARG A 353 -11.18 7.94 -7.25
CA ARG A 353 -12.20 8.97 -7.53
C ARG A 353 -13.36 8.90 -6.56
N ARG A 354 -13.81 7.67 -6.26
CA ARG A 354 -14.86 7.43 -5.26
C ARG A 354 -14.41 7.82 -3.86
N ARG A 355 -13.13 7.58 -3.54
CA ARG A 355 -12.62 7.68 -2.16
C ARG A 355 -12.23 9.10 -1.74
N ILE A 356 -11.57 9.83 -2.64
CA ILE A 356 -10.91 11.11 -2.37
C ILE A 356 -11.16 12.15 -3.48
N GLY A 357 -12.17 11.91 -4.32
CA GLY A 357 -12.68 12.85 -5.30
C GLY A 357 -12.01 12.76 -6.68
N PRO A 358 -12.61 13.40 -7.71
CA PRO A 358 -12.13 13.35 -9.09
C PRO A 358 -10.72 13.92 -9.27
N GLU A 359 -10.36 14.88 -8.43
CA GLU A 359 -9.06 15.58 -8.45
C GLU A 359 -7.99 14.92 -7.59
N PHE A 360 -8.12 13.63 -7.27
CA PHE A 360 -7.21 12.91 -6.36
C PHE A 360 -5.71 13.03 -6.74
N ARG A 361 -5.41 13.25 -8.03
CA ARG A 361 -4.05 13.45 -8.55
C ARG A 361 -3.45 14.81 -8.19
N LYS A 362 -4.27 15.81 -7.83
CA LYS A 362 -3.82 17.14 -7.39
C LYS A 362 -3.49 17.19 -5.90
N ILE A 363 -3.88 16.18 -5.12
CA ILE A 363 -3.50 16.08 -3.72
C ILE A 363 -1.97 15.95 -3.65
N ALA A 364 -1.33 16.73 -2.77
CA ALA A 364 0.12 16.90 -2.71
C ALA A 364 0.90 15.56 -2.77
N ILE A 365 0.49 14.56 -1.99
CA ILE A 365 1.15 13.24 -1.96
C ILE A 365 1.06 12.47 -3.29
N ASN A 366 0.07 12.77 -4.12
CA ASN A 366 -0.19 12.12 -5.41
C ASN A 366 0.26 12.97 -6.60
N GLN A 367 0.76 14.18 -6.34
CA GLN A 367 1.03 15.16 -7.37
C GLN A 367 2.08 14.64 -8.35
N GLN A 368 1.75 14.74 -9.63
CA GLN A 368 2.63 14.46 -10.74
C GLN A 368 2.78 15.74 -11.54
N GLN A 369 4.03 16.21 -11.70
CA GLN A 369 4.29 17.41 -12.48
C GLN A 369 3.87 17.15 -13.93
N ASN A 370 3.02 18.02 -14.48
CA ASN A 370 2.54 17.95 -15.88
C ASN A 370 1.77 16.67 -16.24
N TRP A 371 1.08 16.03 -15.30
CA TRP A 371 0.25 14.86 -15.62
C TRP A 371 -0.87 15.22 -16.61
N ALA A 372 -0.96 14.45 -17.67
CA ALA A 372 -2.09 14.43 -18.60
C ALA A 372 -2.47 12.98 -18.91
N PRO A 373 -3.74 12.68 -19.24
CA PRO A 373 -4.09 11.40 -19.83
C PRO A 373 -3.26 11.19 -21.10
N ALA A 374 -2.48 10.12 -21.15
CA ALA A 374 -1.66 9.74 -22.29
C ALA A 374 -1.79 8.23 -22.52
N ASN A 375 -1.66 7.80 -23.78
CA ASN A 375 -1.70 6.39 -24.20
C ASN A 375 -0.32 5.75 -24.13
#